data_AF-A0A430DPI4-F1
#
_entry.id   AF-A0A430DPI4-F1
#
_cell.length_a   1.000
_cell.length_b   1.000
_cell.length_c   1.000
_cell.angle_alpha   90.00
_cell.angle_beta   90.00
_cell.angle_gamma   90.00
#
_symmetry.space_group_name_H-M   'P 1'
#
loop_
_entity.id
_entity.type
_entity.pdbx_description
1 polymer ?
#
loop_
_entity_poly.entity_id
_entity_poly.type
_entity_poly.pdbx_seq_one_letter_code
_entity_poly.pdbx_strand_id
1 'polypeptide(L)'
;MVSGGAAAAQETPATQDVELVLAVRVNGRVSPFLWQVTRLPDGALAMTAERLRLLGFDLRRLGIPPGEQLVKLADLPGVNVQYRESTQSLSFEAGDTALVPVVLDESALQPPLHPDSVETSTGAVLNYNLFVDGSRAGLHATGQYDFRFISRYGVGQTTGFANWRPPSKGGFEHVRLDTQWRYVDVRRVLAMTVGDTIADGGQLATAYRMAGVQIRRNYNERPDLVATALPVLTASAAVPSSVDLYLNGLRYFSGQVGRGPFEFRSLPNLGGGATATVVLTDASGRETKITKPLFFVPSLLPKGRIGFSLEAGFPRRNYGTRSFDYYPDFAASGTVAYGVSDRLTVLGHVEGTRDLWNASLGGITRLGD
;
A
#
# COMPACT_ATOMS: atom_id res chain seq x y z
N MET A 1 24.24 -86.19 29.80
CA MET A 1 24.78 -84.91 29.32
C MET A 1 23.69 -84.17 28.58
N VAL A 2 23.57 -82.89 28.89
CA VAL A 2 22.51 -81.95 28.53
C VAL A 2 22.52 -81.66 27.03
N SER A 3 21.36 -81.67 26.37
CA SER A 3 21.18 -80.96 25.09
C SER A 3 20.16 -79.83 25.30
N GLY A 4 20.70 -78.64 25.53
CA GLY A 4 19.94 -77.40 25.69
C GLY A 4 19.25 -76.98 24.41
N GLY A 5 18.11 -76.32 24.57
CA GLY A 5 17.28 -75.80 23.49
C GLY A 5 17.93 -74.69 22.67
N ALA A 6 17.44 -74.55 21.44
CA ALA A 6 17.52 -73.32 20.67
C ALA A 6 16.14 -72.66 20.73
N ALA A 7 15.99 -71.66 21.60
CA ALA A 7 14.89 -70.72 21.50
C ALA A 7 15.11 -69.88 20.25
N ALA A 8 14.19 -70.00 19.29
CA ALA A 8 14.13 -69.08 18.16
C ALA A 8 13.93 -67.67 18.72
N ALA A 9 14.91 -66.80 18.50
CA ALA A 9 14.77 -65.37 18.74
C ALA A 9 13.64 -64.86 17.84
N GLN A 10 12.54 -64.40 18.46
CA GLN A 10 11.55 -63.59 17.77
C GLN A 10 12.23 -62.25 17.44
N GLU A 11 12.49 -62.02 16.15
CA GLU A 11 12.83 -60.71 15.65
C GLU A 11 11.64 -59.78 15.94
N THR A 12 11.85 -58.84 16.87
CA THR A 12 10.97 -57.70 17.08
C THR A 12 10.88 -56.95 15.75
N PRO A 13 9.69 -56.74 15.16
CA PRO A 13 9.61 -56.04 13.89
C PRO A 13 10.14 -54.61 14.08
N ALA A 14 11.13 -54.23 13.27
CA ALA A 14 11.59 -52.84 13.19
C ALA A 14 10.37 -51.97 12.85
N THR A 15 9.98 -51.09 13.76
CA THR A 15 8.89 -50.13 13.54
C THR A 15 9.25 -49.28 12.33
N GLN A 16 8.57 -49.50 11.21
CA GLN A 16 8.74 -48.72 9.98
C GLN A 16 7.98 -47.40 10.08
N ASP A 17 8.45 -46.39 9.37
CA ASP A 17 7.74 -45.13 9.20
C ASP A 17 6.37 -45.38 8.54
N VAL A 18 5.30 -44.88 9.17
CA VAL A 18 3.94 -45.01 8.64
C VAL A 18 3.47 -43.67 8.12
N GLU A 19 3.12 -43.60 6.84
CA GLU A 19 2.51 -42.40 6.27
C GLU A 19 1.02 -42.34 6.58
N LEU A 20 0.60 -41.23 7.18
CA LEU A 20 -0.78 -40.92 7.51
C LEU A 20 -1.25 -39.75 6.65
N VAL A 21 -2.45 -39.85 6.09
CA VAL A 21 -3.10 -38.74 5.40
C VAL A 21 -4.22 -38.22 6.29
N LEU A 22 -4.04 -37.02 6.84
CA LEU A 22 -4.86 -36.47 7.92
C LEU A 22 -5.53 -35.16 7.52
N ALA A 23 -6.74 -34.95 8.04
CA ALA A 23 -7.40 -33.65 7.98
C ALA A 23 -6.74 -32.71 9.00
N VAL A 24 -6.18 -31.58 8.53
CA VAL A 24 -5.44 -30.65 9.39
C VAL A 24 -6.27 -29.42 9.73
N ARG A 25 -6.21 -28.99 10.99
CA ARG A 25 -6.73 -27.70 11.47
C ARG A 25 -5.64 -26.90 12.14
N VAL A 26 -5.54 -25.60 11.85
CA VAL A 26 -4.60 -24.68 12.52
C VAL A 26 -5.40 -23.55 13.15
N ASN A 27 -5.33 -23.38 14.47
CA ASN A 27 -6.09 -22.40 15.25
C ASN A 27 -7.59 -22.39 14.91
N GLY A 28 -8.18 -23.59 14.78
CA GLY A 28 -9.59 -23.79 14.42
C GLY A 28 -9.92 -23.66 12.93
N ARG A 29 -9.00 -23.17 12.08
CA ARG A 29 -9.19 -23.11 10.62
C ARG A 29 -8.92 -24.47 9.99
N VAL A 30 -9.91 -25.00 9.29
CA VAL A 30 -9.80 -26.27 8.54
C VAL A 30 -8.99 -26.03 7.27
N SER A 31 -7.99 -26.87 7.04
CA SER A 31 -7.32 -26.93 5.75
C SER A 31 -8.27 -27.50 4.68
N PRO A 32 -8.39 -26.89 3.49
CA PRO A 32 -9.17 -27.47 2.40
C PRO A 32 -8.52 -28.74 1.80
N PHE A 33 -7.27 -29.01 2.15
CA PHE A 33 -6.51 -30.18 1.70
C PHE A 33 -6.26 -31.16 2.85
N LEU A 34 -6.09 -32.44 2.51
CA LEU A 34 -5.53 -33.46 3.40
C LEU A 34 -4.00 -33.39 3.35
N TRP A 35 -3.36 -33.68 4.48
CA TRP A 35 -1.91 -33.55 4.62
C TRP A 35 -1.28 -34.87 4.99
N GLN A 36 -0.12 -35.14 4.40
CA GLN A 36 0.67 -36.31 4.71
C GLN A 36 1.60 -36.03 5.90
N VAL A 37 1.47 -36.87 6.91
CA VAL A 37 2.18 -36.84 8.20
C VAL A 37 2.85 -38.18 8.39
N THR A 38 4.12 -38.18 8.75
CA THR A 38 4.87 -39.41 9.01
C THR A 38 4.79 -39.73 10.49
N ARG A 39 4.31 -40.92 10.85
CA ARG A 39 4.47 -41.48 12.19
C ARG A 39 5.80 -42.23 12.23
N LEU A 40 6.74 -41.69 13.00
CA LEU A 40 8.07 -42.24 13.21
C LEU A 40 8.04 -43.51 14.08
N PRO A 41 9.15 -44.28 14.15
CA PRO A 41 9.20 -45.55 14.87
C PRO A 41 9.00 -45.41 16.38
N ASP A 42 9.29 -44.22 16.91
CA ASP A 42 9.10 -43.81 18.30
C ASP A 42 7.65 -43.33 18.58
N GLY A 43 6.77 -43.41 17.58
CA GLY A 43 5.39 -42.95 17.66
C GLY A 43 5.21 -41.44 17.48
N ALA A 44 6.30 -40.68 17.32
CA ALA A 44 6.22 -39.25 17.09
C ALA A 44 5.62 -38.94 15.71
N LEU A 45 4.79 -37.90 15.65
CA LEU A 45 4.30 -37.39 14.38
C LEU A 45 5.28 -36.36 13.85
N ALA A 46 5.57 -36.43 12.56
CA ALA A 46 6.49 -35.53 11.90
C ALA A 46 5.96 -35.11 10.53
N MET A 47 6.32 -33.91 10.10
CA MET A 47 5.98 -33.37 8.78
C MET A 47 7.20 -32.71 8.16
N THR A 48 7.23 -32.62 6.83
CA THR A 48 8.31 -31.89 6.17
C THR A 48 8.22 -30.40 6.48
N ALA A 49 9.37 -29.73 6.52
CA ALA A 49 9.43 -28.28 6.75
C ALA A 49 8.61 -27.51 5.69
N GLU A 50 8.63 -27.97 4.44
CA GLU A 50 7.82 -27.39 3.37
C GLU A 50 6.31 -27.47 3.67
N ARG A 51 5.82 -28.60 4.16
CA ARG A 51 4.39 -28.74 4.51
C ARG A 51 4.00 -27.85 5.68
N LEU A 52 4.86 -27.73 6.70
CA LEU A 52 4.66 -26.76 7.78
C LEU A 52 4.60 -25.32 7.25
N ARG A 53 5.48 -24.96 6.30
CA ARG A 53 5.44 -23.65 5.63
C ARG A 53 4.13 -23.41 4.90
N LEU A 54 3.64 -24.41 4.15
CA LEU A 54 2.38 -24.31 3.42
C LEU A 54 1.14 -24.28 4.35
N LEU A 55 1.24 -24.87 5.54
CA LEU A 55 0.25 -24.74 6.61
C LEU A 55 0.26 -23.37 7.29
N GLY A 56 1.21 -22.50 6.94
CA GLY A 56 1.31 -21.13 7.44
C GLY A 56 2.25 -20.94 8.63
N PHE A 57 3.12 -21.91 8.93
CA PHE A 57 4.13 -21.76 9.99
C PHE A 57 5.36 -20.96 9.53
N ASP A 58 5.84 -20.04 10.36
CA ASP A 58 7.09 -19.31 10.14
C ASP A 58 8.27 -20.14 10.65
N LEU A 59 8.86 -20.93 9.76
CA LEU A 59 9.96 -21.85 10.07
C LEU A 59 11.17 -21.13 10.70
N ARG A 60 11.44 -19.87 10.33
CA ARG A 60 12.59 -19.14 10.86
C ARG A 60 12.38 -18.78 12.32
N ARG A 61 11.17 -18.34 12.67
CA ARG A 61 10.78 -18.03 14.06
C ARG A 61 10.68 -19.28 14.93
N LEU A 62 10.35 -20.41 14.32
CA LEU A 62 10.37 -21.72 14.96
C LEU A 62 11.79 -22.31 15.10
N GLY A 63 12.82 -21.64 14.57
CA GLY A 63 14.21 -22.10 14.66
C GLY A 63 14.52 -23.31 13.77
N ILE A 64 13.68 -23.60 12.78
CA ILE A 64 13.84 -24.75 11.86
C ILE A 64 14.80 -24.35 10.73
N PRO A 65 15.96 -25.03 10.58
CA PRO A 65 16.94 -24.73 9.54
C PRO A 65 16.38 -24.88 8.11
N PRO A 66 16.84 -24.03 7.16
CA PRO A 66 16.55 -24.23 5.75
C PRO A 66 17.25 -25.51 5.27
N GLY A 67 16.47 -26.55 4.96
CA GLY A 67 16.96 -27.85 4.51
C GLY A 67 16.56 -29.03 5.41
N GLU A 68 15.94 -28.78 6.56
CA GLU A 68 15.38 -29.84 7.41
C GLU A 68 14.29 -30.61 6.65
N GLN A 69 14.49 -31.92 6.46
CA GLN A 69 13.58 -32.74 5.66
C GLN A 69 12.32 -33.16 6.42
N LEU A 70 12.45 -33.45 7.72
CA LEU A 70 11.36 -33.94 8.55
C LEU A 70 11.45 -33.36 9.96
N VAL A 71 10.41 -32.65 10.37
CA VAL A 71 10.31 -31.93 11.64
C VAL A 71 9.31 -32.66 12.53
N LYS A 72 9.75 -33.06 13.73
CA LYS A 72 8.86 -33.63 14.75
C LYS A 72 7.90 -32.56 15.24
N LEU A 73 6.61 -32.86 15.17
CA LEU A 73 5.55 -31.90 15.50
C LEU A 73 5.51 -31.54 17.00
N ALA A 74 5.97 -32.46 17.86
CA ALA A 74 6.06 -32.24 19.30
C ALA A 74 7.16 -31.24 19.69
N ASP A 75 8.16 -31.03 18.83
CA ASP A 75 9.31 -30.17 19.11
C ASP A 75 9.07 -28.72 18.65
N LEU A 76 7.89 -28.42 18.11
CA LEU A 76 7.54 -27.08 17.63
C LEU A 76 7.32 -26.12 18.81
N PRO A 77 8.17 -25.09 18.99
CA PRO A 77 8.06 -24.18 20.11
C PRO A 77 6.79 -23.33 20.03
N GLY A 78 6.00 -23.33 21.11
CA GLY A 78 4.75 -22.53 21.18
C GLY A 78 3.60 -23.08 20.34
N VAL A 79 3.68 -24.35 19.93
CA VAL A 79 2.63 -25.04 19.16
C VAL A 79 2.19 -26.29 19.91
N ASN A 80 0.92 -26.38 20.25
CA ASN A 80 0.31 -27.58 20.81
C ASN A 80 -0.33 -28.40 19.68
N VAL A 81 -0.02 -29.70 19.63
CA VAL A 81 -0.45 -30.61 18.57
C VAL A 81 -1.30 -31.70 19.17
N GLN A 82 -2.53 -31.85 18.67
CA GLN A 82 -3.44 -32.90 19.09
C GLN A 82 -3.83 -33.75 17.88
N TYR A 83 -3.45 -35.02 17.92
CA TYR A 83 -3.85 -36.03 16.95
C TYR A 83 -5.05 -36.83 17.49
N ARG A 84 -6.08 -37.01 16.66
CA ARG A 84 -7.23 -37.87 16.95
C ARG A 84 -7.37 -38.93 15.89
N GLU A 85 -7.01 -40.15 16.26
CA GLU A 85 -7.04 -41.31 15.39
C GLU A 85 -8.44 -41.67 14.90
N SER A 86 -9.45 -41.61 15.78
CA SER A 86 -10.85 -41.92 15.45
C SER A 86 -11.45 -41.05 14.35
N THR A 87 -10.89 -39.86 14.11
CA THR A 87 -11.36 -38.90 13.10
C THR A 87 -10.29 -38.61 12.05
N GLN A 88 -9.15 -39.31 12.09
CA GLN A 88 -7.97 -39.06 11.26
C GLN A 88 -7.66 -37.56 11.12
N SER A 89 -7.67 -36.85 12.25
CA SER A 89 -7.49 -35.40 12.28
C SER A 89 -6.32 -34.98 13.15
N LEU A 90 -5.68 -33.89 12.73
CA LEU A 90 -4.55 -33.27 13.41
C LEU A 90 -4.86 -31.79 13.62
N SER A 91 -4.92 -31.34 14.86
CA SER A 91 -5.17 -29.94 15.21
C SER A 91 -3.94 -29.31 15.84
N PHE A 92 -3.55 -28.15 15.30
CA PHE A 92 -2.50 -27.29 15.81
C PHE A 92 -3.12 -26.09 16.53
N GLU A 93 -2.68 -25.84 17.75
CA GLU A 93 -2.93 -24.62 18.51
C GLU A 93 -1.58 -23.90 18.65
N ALA A 94 -1.34 -22.94 17.76
CA ALA A 94 -0.08 -22.22 17.63
C ALA A 94 -0.23 -20.78 18.12
N GLY A 95 0.76 -20.31 18.91
CA GLY A 95 0.87 -18.89 19.26
C GLY A 95 1.23 -18.02 18.05
N ASP A 96 0.93 -16.72 18.13
CA ASP A 96 1.12 -15.76 17.02
C ASP A 96 2.56 -15.69 16.49
N THR A 97 3.56 -16.00 17.32
CA THR A 97 4.97 -15.99 16.93
C THR A 97 5.36 -17.16 16.02
N ALA A 98 4.56 -18.24 16.01
CA ALA A 98 4.81 -19.45 15.22
C ALA A 98 4.22 -19.38 13.80
N LEU A 99 3.33 -18.43 13.51
CA LEU A 99 2.62 -18.34 12.23
C LEU A 99 3.12 -17.18 11.37
N VAL A 100 3.11 -17.38 10.05
CA VAL A 100 3.26 -16.31 9.07
C VAL A 100 1.97 -15.48 9.09
N PRO A 101 2.04 -14.15 9.30
CA PRO A 101 0.86 -13.29 9.26
C PRO A 101 0.13 -13.41 7.93
N VAL A 102 -1.21 -13.46 7.98
CA VAL A 102 -2.01 -13.35 6.76
C VAL A 102 -1.91 -11.92 6.25
N VAL A 103 -1.38 -11.78 5.03
CA VAL A 103 -1.27 -10.51 4.32
C VAL A 103 -2.61 -10.17 3.69
N LEU A 104 -3.19 -9.05 4.10
CA LEU A 104 -4.34 -8.42 3.44
C LEU A 104 -3.79 -7.25 2.61
N ASP A 105 -3.64 -7.46 1.30
CA ASP A 105 -3.07 -6.49 0.37
C ASP A 105 -3.97 -6.38 -0.88
N GLU A 106 -4.67 -5.27 -1.06
CA GLU A 106 -5.46 -5.01 -2.28
C GLU A 106 -4.58 -4.61 -3.48
N SER A 107 -3.37 -4.10 -3.25
CA SER A 107 -2.46 -3.69 -4.33
C SER A 107 -1.74 -4.88 -4.98
N ALA A 108 -1.56 -5.98 -4.24
CA ALA A 108 -0.97 -7.21 -4.75
C ALA A 108 -1.81 -7.91 -5.85
N LEU A 109 -3.07 -7.49 -6.02
CA LEU A 109 -3.96 -7.96 -7.09
C LEU A 109 -3.82 -7.18 -8.40
N GLN A 110 -3.06 -6.08 -8.43
CA GLN A 110 -2.83 -5.33 -9.66
C GLN A 110 -1.50 -5.79 -10.29
N PRO A 111 -1.53 -6.52 -11.43
CA PRO A 111 -0.30 -6.84 -12.14
C PRO A 111 0.45 -5.55 -12.51
N PRO A 112 1.80 -5.58 -12.59
CA PRO A 112 2.58 -4.42 -13.00
C PRO A 112 2.02 -3.86 -14.31
N LEU A 113 1.75 -2.55 -14.35
CA LEU A 113 1.31 -1.89 -15.58
C LEU A 113 2.38 -2.10 -16.65
N HIS A 114 2.08 -2.92 -17.65
CA HIS A 114 2.94 -3.07 -18.81
C HIS A 114 2.83 -1.78 -19.64
N PRO A 115 3.92 -1.05 -19.91
CA PRO A 115 3.84 0.17 -20.71
C PRO A 115 3.24 -0.05 -22.11
N ASP A 116 3.34 -1.28 -22.61
CA ASP A 116 2.79 -1.74 -23.88
C ASP A 116 1.28 -2.00 -23.83
N SER A 117 0.67 -2.13 -22.64
CA SER A 117 -0.77 -2.35 -22.46
C SER A 117 -1.55 -1.05 -22.19
N VAL A 118 -0.90 0.10 -22.27
CA VAL A 118 -1.56 1.41 -22.11
C VAL A 118 -2.30 1.75 -23.41
N GLU A 119 -3.59 1.43 -23.46
CA GLU A 119 -4.44 1.87 -24.56
C GLU A 119 -4.88 3.32 -24.35
N THR A 120 -4.58 4.19 -25.31
CA THR A 120 -5.09 5.56 -25.32
C THR A 120 -6.28 5.67 -26.27
N SER A 121 -7.49 5.72 -25.71
CA SER A 121 -8.68 6.10 -26.48
C SER A 121 -8.83 7.62 -26.53
N THR A 122 -9.36 8.14 -27.64
CA THR A 122 -9.71 9.56 -27.71
C THR A 122 -11.09 9.74 -27.07
N GLY A 123 -11.22 10.71 -26.18
CA GLY A 123 -12.46 10.92 -25.46
C GLY A 123 -12.52 12.28 -24.81
N ALA A 124 -13.71 12.64 -24.33
CA ALA A 124 -13.92 13.84 -23.55
C ALA A 124 -14.72 13.50 -22.30
N VAL A 125 -14.39 14.16 -21.20
CA VAL A 125 -15.08 14.04 -19.91
C VAL A 125 -15.43 15.44 -19.43
N LEU A 126 -16.66 15.61 -18.98
CA LEU A 126 -17.11 16.82 -18.31
C LEU A 126 -17.65 16.43 -16.93
N ASN A 127 -16.93 16.83 -15.88
CA ASN A 127 -17.45 16.82 -14.53
C ASN A 127 -18.03 18.20 -14.23
N TYR A 128 -19.18 18.24 -13.58
CA TYR A 128 -19.84 19.48 -13.21
C TYR A 128 -20.49 19.35 -11.84
N ASN A 129 -20.54 20.47 -11.12
CA ASN A 129 -21.29 20.58 -9.87
C ASN A 129 -22.12 21.87 -9.92
N LEU A 130 -23.40 21.77 -9.56
CA LEU A 130 -24.33 22.89 -9.55
C LEU A 130 -24.96 23.00 -8.17
N PHE A 131 -24.83 24.17 -7.56
CA PHE A 131 -25.40 24.49 -6.27
C PHE A 131 -26.32 25.71 -6.41
N VAL A 132 -27.51 25.65 -5.82
CA VAL A 132 -28.47 26.74 -5.84
C VAL A 132 -29.04 26.92 -4.44
N ASP A 133 -28.98 28.15 -3.93
CA ASP A 133 -29.59 28.53 -2.66
C ASP A 133 -30.53 29.73 -2.84
N GLY A 134 -31.67 29.67 -2.17
CA GLY A 134 -32.67 30.72 -2.18
C GLY A 134 -32.89 31.26 -0.79
N SER A 135 -32.82 32.59 -0.64
CA SER A 135 -33.10 33.27 0.62
C SER A 135 -33.97 34.51 0.40
N ARG A 136 -34.41 35.16 1.49
CA ARG A 136 -35.04 36.50 1.42
C ARG A 136 -34.14 37.53 0.74
N ALA A 137 -32.83 37.29 0.71
CA ALA A 137 -31.83 38.16 0.12
C ALA A 137 -31.65 37.94 -1.40
N GLY A 138 -32.38 36.99 -2.00
CA GLY A 138 -32.33 36.62 -3.41
C GLY A 138 -31.90 35.18 -3.65
N LEU A 139 -31.89 34.78 -4.92
CA LEU A 139 -31.41 33.49 -5.40
C LEU A 139 -29.91 33.59 -5.71
N HIS A 140 -29.12 32.62 -5.27
CA HIS A 140 -27.71 32.48 -5.60
C HIS A 140 -27.47 31.10 -6.22
N ALA A 141 -26.65 31.05 -7.26
CA ALA A 141 -26.29 29.81 -7.93
C ALA A 141 -24.78 29.78 -8.18
N THR A 142 -24.15 28.65 -7.92
CA THR A 142 -22.74 28.39 -8.23
C THR A 142 -22.65 27.16 -9.10
N GLY A 143 -21.93 27.27 -10.21
CA GLY A 143 -21.58 26.15 -11.07
C GLY A 143 -20.08 25.96 -11.13
N GLN A 144 -19.60 24.72 -11.04
CA GLN A 144 -18.20 24.35 -11.22
C GLN A 144 -18.09 23.36 -12.38
N TYR A 145 -17.00 23.44 -13.13
CA TYR A 145 -16.71 22.50 -14.21
C TYR A 145 -15.25 22.05 -14.21
N ASP A 146 -15.06 20.83 -14.68
CA ASP A 146 -13.77 20.21 -14.98
C ASP A 146 -13.93 19.44 -16.28
N PHE A 147 -13.47 20.06 -17.36
CA PHE A 147 -13.49 19.49 -18.70
C PHE A 147 -12.13 18.89 -19.03
N ARG A 148 -12.12 17.64 -19.49
CA ARG A 148 -10.92 16.94 -19.95
C ARG A 148 -11.14 16.45 -21.38
N PHE A 149 -10.16 16.70 -22.24
CA PHE A 149 -10.03 16.08 -23.55
C PHE A 149 -8.82 15.15 -23.52
N ILE A 150 -9.06 13.87 -23.80
CA ILE A 150 -8.10 12.78 -23.71
C ILE A 150 -7.75 12.35 -25.13
N SER A 151 -6.47 12.24 -25.43
CA SER A 151 -5.97 11.77 -26.72
C SER A 151 -4.69 10.96 -26.54
N ARG A 152 -4.24 10.30 -27.62
CA ARG A 152 -2.92 9.64 -27.66
C ARG A 152 -1.74 10.58 -27.41
N TYR A 153 -1.95 11.88 -27.61
CA TYR A 153 -0.92 12.90 -27.41
C TYR A 153 -0.96 13.50 -26.00
N GLY A 154 -1.87 13.07 -25.13
CA GLY A 154 -2.00 13.59 -23.77
C GLY A 154 -3.41 14.10 -23.48
N VAL A 155 -3.55 14.70 -22.30
CA VAL A 155 -4.80 15.17 -21.72
C VAL A 155 -4.79 16.68 -21.63
N GLY A 156 -5.68 17.34 -22.35
CA GLY A 156 -6.03 18.73 -22.12
C GLY A 156 -7.08 18.81 -21.02
N GLN A 157 -6.91 19.71 -20.05
CA GLN A 157 -7.88 19.92 -18.97
C GLN A 157 -8.10 21.42 -18.77
N THR A 158 -9.35 21.81 -18.54
CA THR A 158 -9.68 23.13 -18.04
C THR A 158 -10.73 23.07 -16.94
N THR A 159 -10.49 23.85 -15.88
CA THR A 159 -11.37 23.96 -14.73
C THR A 159 -11.81 25.40 -14.51
N GLY A 160 -12.94 25.58 -13.85
CA GLY A 160 -13.45 26.89 -13.53
C GLY A 160 -14.75 26.81 -12.76
N PHE A 161 -15.21 27.98 -12.33
CA PHE A 161 -16.52 28.11 -11.73
C PHE A 161 -17.18 29.41 -12.15
N ALA A 162 -18.50 29.44 -12.05
CA ALA A 162 -19.32 30.60 -12.25
C ALA A 162 -20.24 30.78 -11.06
N ASN A 163 -20.38 32.02 -10.60
CA ASN A 163 -21.38 32.42 -9.65
C ASN A 163 -22.41 33.28 -10.35
N TRP A 164 -23.66 33.11 -9.97
CA TRP A 164 -24.75 33.97 -10.35
C TRP A 164 -25.44 34.49 -9.09
N ARG A 165 -25.57 35.80 -9.04
CA ARG A 165 -26.30 36.55 -8.00
C ARG A 165 -27.33 37.44 -8.68
N PRO A 166 -28.33 37.94 -7.94
CA PRO A 166 -29.22 38.96 -8.46
C PRO A 166 -28.38 40.14 -8.99
N PRO A 167 -28.78 40.80 -10.10
CA PRO A 167 -27.99 41.87 -10.70
C PRO A 167 -27.60 42.99 -9.74
N SER A 168 -28.45 43.29 -8.75
CA SER A 168 -28.18 44.27 -7.69
C SER A 168 -27.05 43.89 -6.73
N LYS A 169 -26.55 42.64 -6.78
CA LYS A 169 -25.55 42.07 -5.88
C LYS A 169 -24.34 41.47 -6.60
N GLY A 170 -24.12 41.82 -7.88
CA GLY A 170 -22.93 41.44 -8.63
C GLY A 170 -23.16 40.59 -9.88
N GLY A 171 -24.40 40.13 -10.14
CA GLY A 171 -24.73 39.46 -11.39
C GLY A 171 -23.98 38.14 -11.61
N PHE A 172 -23.64 37.86 -12.87
CA PHE A 172 -22.87 36.68 -13.28
C PHE A 172 -21.37 36.96 -13.24
N GLU A 173 -20.61 36.09 -12.60
CA GLU A 173 -19.17 36.15 -12.48
C GLU A 173 -18.58 34.79 -12.82
N HIS A 174 -17.61 34.75 -13.73
CA HIS A 174 -16.89 33.53 -14.08
C HIS A 174 -15.41 33.67 -13.74
N VAL A 175 -14.88 32.65 -13.07
CA VAL A 175 -13.46 32.54 -12.75
C VAL A 175 -12.92 31.25 -13.33
N ARG A 176 -11.94 31.40 -14.22
CA ARG A 176 -11.12 30.30 -14.73
C ARG A 176 -10.10 29.92 -13.67
N LEU A 177 -9.95 28.62 -13.46
CA LEU A 177 -8.99 28.06 -12.51
C LEU A 177 -7.72 27.64 -13.26
N ASP A 178 -7.64 26.37 -13.67
CA ASP A 178 -6.48 25.83 -14.37
C ASP A 178 -6.83 25.53 -15.84
N THR A 179 -5.87 25.74 -16.72
CA THR A 179 -5.92 25.29 -18.11
C THR A 179 -4.56 24.70 -18.47
N GLN A 180 -4.53 23.40 -18.73
CA GLN A 180 -3.27 22.68 -18.92
C GLN A 180 -3.41 21.57 -19.95
N TRP A 181 -2.28 21.24 -20.58
CA TRP A 181 -2.09 20.02 -21.34
C TRP A 181 -1.01 19.19 -20.66
N ARG A 182 -1.28 17.90 -20.44
CA ARG A 182 -0.37 16.97 -19.79
C ARG A 182 -0.11 15.76 -20.67
N TYR A 183 1.16 15.42 -20.84
CA TYR A 183 1.63 14.20 -21.48
C TYR A 183 2.45 13.37 -20.49
N VAL A 184 2.25 12.05 -20.49
CA VAL A 184 2.98 11.12 -19.61
C VAL A 184 3.60 10.03 -20.47
N ASP A 185 4.93 9.92 -20.40
CA ASP A 185 5.70 8.80 -20.91
C ASP A 185 5.95 7.80 -19.78
N VAL A 186 5.15 6.73 -19.77
CA VAL A 186 5.20 5.67 -18.74
C VAL A 186 6.52 4.89 -18.79
N ARG A 187 7.18 4.79 -19.95
CA ARG A 187 8.46 4.08 -20.09
C ARG A 187 9.60 4.86 -19.46
N ARG A 188 9.62 6.17 -19.68
CA ARG A 188 10.66 7.07 -19.16
C ARG A 188 10.35 7.66 -17.78
N VAL A 189 9.15 7.35 -17.26
CA VAL A 189 8.60 7.89 -16.01
C VAL A 189 8.67 9.42 -16.04
N LEU A 190 8.27 10.00 -17.16
CA LEU A 190 8.38 11.42 -17.42
C LEU A 190 6.98 11.99 -17.67
N ALA A 191 6.64 13.06 -16.97
CA ALA A 191 5.45 13.84 -17.24
C ALA A 191 5.83 15.25 -17.66
N MET A 192 5.17 15.74 -18.69
CA MET A 192 5.28 17.10 -19.18
C MET A 192 3.91 17.77 -19.06
N THR A 193 3.88 18.95 -18.44
CA THR A 193 2.69 19.79 -18.33
C THR A 193 2.98 21.14 -18.98
N VAL A 194 2.05 21.63 -19.79
CA VAL A 194 2.11 22.97 -20.41
C VAL A 194 0.81 23.70 -20.08
N GLY A 195 0.91 24.95 -19.63
CA GLY A 195 -0.23 25.74 -19.16
C GLY A 195 -0.14 26.04 -17.66
N ASP A 196 -1.27 26.14 -16.97
CA ASP A 196 -1.26 26.31 -15.52
C ASP A 196 -0.79 25.01 -14.85
N THR A 197 0.23 25.13 -14.02
CA THR A 197 0.85 24.04 -13.28
C THR A 197 1.20 24.50 -11.87
N ILE A 198 1.64 23.55 -11.04
CA ILE A 198 2.13 23.80 -9.69
C ILE A 198 3.61 23.44 -9.68
N ALA A 199 4.47 24.42 -9.41
CA ALA A 199 5.88 24.19 -9.17
C ALA A 199 6.07 23.32 -7.92
N ASP A 200 6.86 22.27 -8.06
CA ASP A 200 7.07 21.26 -7.03
C ASP A 200 8.42 21.48 -6.34
N GLY A 201 8.37 22.11 -5.16
CA GLY A 201 9.53 22.31 -4.29
C GLY A 201 9.98 21.04 -3.54
N GLY A 202 9.29 19.92 -3.73
CA GLY A 202 9.51 18.69 -2.97
C GLY A 202 9.37 18.93 -1.46
N GLN A 203 10.38 18.51 -0.70
CA GLN A 203 10.44 18.74 0.75
C GLN A 203 11.23 19.98 1.16
N LEU A 204 11.80 20.69 0.19
CA LEU A 204 12.77 21.75 0.42
C LEU A 204 12.21 23.15 0.20
N ALA A 205 11.07 23.26 -0.48
CA ALA A 205 10.39 24.51 -0.76
C ALA A 205 8.88 24.31 -0.84
N THR A 206 8.15 25.44 -0.80
CA THR A 206 6.69 25.43 -0.87
C THR A 206 6.24 25.41 -2.32
N ALA A 207 5.20 24.63 -2.61
CA ALA A 207 4.61 24.60 -3.94
C ALA A 207 3.87 25.91 -4.27
N TYR A 208 4.01 26.41 -5.50
CA TYR A 208 3.30 27.59 -5.98
C TYR A 208 2.72 27.37 -7.39
N ARG A 209 1.61 28.04 -7.69
CA ARG A 209 0.96 27.96 -9.01
C ARG A 209 1.65 28.88 -9.99
N MET A 210 1.71 28.48 -11.26
CA MET A 210 2.27 29.27 -12.35
C MET A 210 1.66 28.86 -13.69
N ALA A 211 1.70 29.74 -14.69
CA ALA A 211 1.53 29.34 -16.08
C ALA A 211 2.88 29.16 -16.75
N GLY A 212 3.12 28.02 -17.38
CA GLY A 212 4.40 27.75 -18.01
C GLY A 212 4.54 26.30 -18.45
N VAL A 213 5.75 25.77 -18.29
CA VAL A 213 6.10 24.39 -18.60
C VAL A 213 6.65 23.73 -17.34
N GLN A 214 6.21 22.52 -17.07
CA GLN A 214 6.81 21.63 -16.08
C GLN A 214 7.22 20.33 -16.74
N ILE A 215 8.43 19.88 -16.45
CA ILE A 215 8.92 18.55 -16.79
C ILE A 215 9.33 17.89 -15.49
N ARG A 216 8.69 16.76 -15.17
CA ARG A 216 8.96 16.03 -13.95
C ARG A 216 9.21 14.55 -14.23
N ARG A 217 10.11 13.98 -13.45
CA ARG A 217 10.29 12.54 -13.31
C ARG A 217 10.00 12.18 -11.86
N ASN A 218 8.88 11.49 -11.65
CA ASN A 218 8.46 11.07 -10.32
C ASN A 218 8.14 9.58 -10.30
N TYR A 219 8.90 8.81 -9.52
CA TYR A 219 8.69 7.36 -9.36
C TYR A 219 7.47 7.02 -8.48
N ASN A 220 6.88 8.01 -7.77
CA ASN A 220 5.66 7.84 -6.98
C ASN A 220 4.37 7.90 -7.84
N GLU A 221 4.46 8.29 -9.12
CA GLU A 221 3.32 8.26 -10.07
C GLU A 221 3.17 6.90 -10.77
N ARG A 222 3.97 5.91 -10.38
CA ARG A 222 3.90 4.50 -10.79
C ARG A 222 3.28 3.69 -9.65
N PRO A 223 1.97 3.38 -9.66
CA PRO A 223 1.36 2.53 -8.62
C PRO A 223 1.95 1.11 -8.57
N ASP A 224 2.68 0.69 -9.61
CA ASP A 224 3.39 -0.60 -9.70
C ASP A 224 4.83 -0.57 -9.15
N LEU A 225 5.43 0.61 -8.96
CA LEU A 225 6.76 0.76 -8.37
C LEU A 225 6.62 1.19 -6.91
N VAL A 226 6.51 0.20 -6.03
CA VAL A 226 6.64 0.38 -4.58
C VAL A 226 8.09 0.75 -4.27
N ALA A 227 8.45 2.03 -4.37
CA ALA A 227 9.75 2.54 -3.94
C ALA A 227 9.80 2.86 -2.44
N THR A 228 8.73 2.57 -1.68
CA THR A 228 8.60 2.91 -0.26
C THR A 228 8.39 1.64 0.56
N ALA A 229 8.98 1.55 1.74
CA ALA A 229 8.50 0.62 2.76
C ALA A 229 7.09 1.10 3.19
N LEU A 230 6.04 0.52 2.61
CA LEU A 230 4.67 0.84 2.98
C LEU A 230 4.47 0.45 4.45
N PRO A 231 3.85 1.30 5.28
CA PRO A 231 3.64 0.98 6.69
C PRO A 231 2.76 -0.27 6.78
N VAL A 232 3.30 -1.31 7.41
CA VAL A 232 2.58 -2.55 7.67
C VAL A 232 1.87 -2.41 9.01
N LEU A 233 0.54 -2.57 9.00
CA LEU A 233 -0.25 -2.53 10.23
C LEU A 233 -0.53 -3.95 10.70
N THR A 234 0.26 -4.44 11.67
CA THR A 234 0.07 -5.76 12.28
C THR A 234 -0.91 -5.71 13.45
N ALA A 235 -1.83 -6.67 13.51
CA ALA A 235 -2.76 -6.91 14.62
C ALA A 235 -2.98 -8.43 14.79
N SER A 236 -3.74 -8.83 15.82
CA SER A 236 -4.09 -10.24 16.06
C SER A 236 -5.53 -10.35 16.52
N ALA A 237 -6.23 -11.39 16.05
CA ALA A 237 -7.61 -11.69 16.41
C ALA A 237 -7.65 -12.91 17.35
N ALA A 238 -8.25 -12.73 18.52
CA ALA A 238 -8.37 -13.82 19.51
C ALA A 238 -9.40 -14.90 19.09
N VAL A 239 -10.36 -14.53 18.24
CA VAL A 239 -11.42 -15.39 17.69
C VAL A 239 -11.69 -15.01 16.22
N PRO A 240 -12.25 -15.91 15.39
CA PRO A 240 -12.70 -15.55 14.05
C PRO A 240 -13.63 -14.33 14.09
N SER A 241 -13.29 -13.28 13.34
CA SER A 241 -13.93 -11.97 13.42
C SER A 241 -14.03 -11.33 12.03
N SER A 242 -15.00 -10.44 11.82
CA SER A 242 -14.93 -9.48 10.72
C SER A 242 -13.96 -8.36 11.10
N VAL A 243 -13.20 -7.87 10.11
CA VAL A 243 -12.24 -6.80 10.30
C VAL A 243 -12.58 -5.62 9.40
N ASP A 244 -12.66 -4.44 10.00
CA ASP A 244 -12.79 -3.16 9.31
C ASP A 244 -11.58 -2.29 9.61
N LEU A 245 -10.96 -1.73 8.58
CA LEU A 245 -9.90 -0.73 8.73
C LEU A 245 -10.45 0.64 8.42
N TYR A 246 -10.29 1.57 9.36
CA TYR A 246 -10.58 2.97 9.17
C TYR A 246 -9.26 3.76 9.12
N LEU A 247 -9.12 4.61 8.11
CA LEU A 247 -8.03 5.58 8.01
C LEU A 247 -8.63 6.98 8.16
N ASN A 248 -8.22 7.73 9.18
CA ASN A 248 -8.77 9.06 9.50
C ASN A 248 -10.32 9.07 9.57
N GLY A 249 -10.92 7.98 10.06
CA GLY A 249 -12.37 7.83 10.19
C GLY A 249 -13.11 7.34 8.94
N LEU A 250 -12.44 7.22 7.78
CA LEU A 250 -13.01 6.64 6.56
C LEU A 250 -12.73 5.14 6.50
N ARG A 251 -13.76 4.33 6.24
CA ARG A 251 -13.61 2.87 6.09
C ARG A 251 -12.87 2.57 4.79
N TYR A 252 -11.67 2.02 4.92
CA TYR A 252 -10.76 1.73 3.82
C TYR A 252 -10.78 0.25 3.40
N PHE A 253 -10.92 -0.66 4.36
CA PHE A 253 -11.00 -2.10 4.09
C PHE A 253 -12.09 -2.75 4.94
N SER A 254 -12.65 -3.84 4.42
CA SER A 254 -13.60 -4.71 5.10
C SER A 254 -13.36 -6.16 4.70
N GLY A 255 -13.22 -7.06 5.67
CA GLY A 255 -13.02 -8.49 5.39
C GLY A 255 -13.29 -9.39 6.59
N GLN A 256 -12.88 -10.65 6.48
CA GLN A 256 -12.94 -11.63 7.56
C GLN A 256 -11.53 -12.14 7.87
N VAL A 257 -11.24 -12.32 9.15
CA VAL A 257 -9.98 -12.88 9.63
C VAL A 257 -10.24 -14.06 10.57
N GLY A 258 -9.40 -15.08 10.46
CA GLY A 258 -9.39 -16.19 11.42
C GLY A 258 -8.73 -15.79 12.74
N ARG A 259 -8.65 -16.72 13.68
CA ARG A 259 -7.88 -16.56 14.92
C ARG A 259 -6.37 -16.55 14.60
N GLY A 260 -5.65 -15.54 15.09
CA GLY A 260 -4.20 -15.36 14.90
C GLY A 260 -3.80 -14.00 14.33
N PRO A 261 -2.50 -13.80 14.02
CA PRO A 261 -1.96 -12.54 13.56
C PRO A 261 -2.32 -12.28 12.09
N PHE A 262 -2.64 -11.02 11.78
CA PHE A 262 -2.88 -10.54 10.43
C PHE A 262 -2.23 -9.17 10.24
N GLU A 263 -1.93 -8.82 9.00
CA GLU A 263 -1.35 -7.54 8.68
C GLU A 263 -1.98 -6.91 7.45
N PHE A 264 -2.23 -5.61 7.53
CA PHE A 264 -2.56 -4.81 6.36
C PHE A 264 -1.27 -4.33 5.71
N ARG A 265 -1.11 -4.66 4.42
CA ARG A 265 -0.03 -4.13 3.59
C ARG A 265 -0.60 -3.12 2.61
N SER A 266 0.29 -2.27 2.10
CA SER A 266 0.00 -1.37 0.99
C SER A 266 -1.12 -0.38 1.27
N LEU A 267 -1.16 0.13 2.50
CA LEU A 267 -2.00 1.25 2.88
C LEU A 267 -1.67 2.47 2.00
N PRO A 268 -2.67 3.24 1.56
CA PRO A 268 -2.47 4.35 0.65
C PRO A 268 -1.64 5.41 1.37
N ASN A 269 -0.65 5.97 0.69
CA ASN A 269 0.08 7.10 1.22
C ASN A 269 -0.84 8.32 1.25
N LEU A 270 -1.40 8.63 2.43
CA LEU A 270 -2.28 9.78 2.62
C LEU A 270 -1.52 11.11 2.78
N GLY A 271 -0.19 11.08 2.81
CA GLY A 271 0.65 12.24 3.11
C GLY A 271 0.53 12.69 4.57
N GLY A 272 1.66 12.87 5.27
CA GLY A 272 1.67 13.29 6.68
C GLY A 272 1.39 12.16 7.68
N GLY A 273 0.85 12.52 8.84
CA GLY A 273 0.40 11.56 9.86
C GLY A 273 -1.06 11.17 9.64
N ALA A 274 -1.36 9.88 9.63
CA ALA A 274 -2.71 9.33 9.61
C ALA A 274 -2.96 8.52 10.89
N THR A 275 -4.22 8.31 11.25
CA THR A 275 -4.59 7.36 12.32
C THR A 275 -5.31 6.19 11.71
N ALA A 276 -4.77 4.99 11.91
CA ALA A 276 -5.44 3.75 11.56
C ALA A 276 -6.19 3.18 12.76
N THR A 277 -7.48 2.93 12.58
CA THR A 277 -8.32 2.26 13.55
C THR A 277 -8.81 0.96 12.97
N VAL A 278 -8.35 -0.16 13.53
CA VAL A 278 -8.85 -1.50 13.20
C VAL A 278 -9.99 -1.82 14.14
N VAL A 279 -11.15 -2.17 13.58
CA VAL A 279 -12.32 -2.64 14.34
C VAL A 279 -12.49 -4.11 14.03
N LEU A 280 -12.38 -4.95 15.06
CA LEU A 280 -12.67 -6.38 15.00
C LEU A 280 -14.03 -6.64 15.61
N THR A 281 -14.92 -7.30 14.87
CA THR A 281 -16.26 -7.67 15.36
C THR A 281 -16.36 -9.19 15.40
N ASP A 282 -16.56 -9.76 16.59
CA ASP A 282 -16.73 -11.20 16.75
C ASP A 282 -18.16 -11.66 16.42
N ALA A 283 -18.38 -12.97 16.38
CA ALA A 283 -19.70 -13.54 16.07
C ALA A 283 -20.80 -13.18 17.09
N SER A 284 -20.44 -12.67 18.28
CA SER A 284 -21.39 -12.17 19.28
C SER A 284 -21.75 -10.69 19.09
N GLY A 285 -21.14 -10.03 18.10
CA GLY A 285 -21.32 -8.60 17.82
C GLY A 285 -20.45 -7.70 18.70
N ARG A 286 -19.52 -8.25 19.48
CA ARG A 286 -18.63 -7.46 20.34
C ARG A 286 -17.50 -6.87 19.50
N GLU A 287 -17.37 -5.55 19.56
CA GLU A 287 -16.32 -4.81 18.85
C GLU A 287 -15.06 -4.63 19.72
N THR A 288 -13.89 -4.85 19.13
CA THR A 288 -12.59 -4.48 19.70
C THR A 288 -11.91 -3.49 18.77
N LYS A 289 -11.56 -2.31 19.30
CA LYS A 289 -10.95 -1.22 18.52
C LYS A 289 -9.47 -1.08 18.86
N ILE A 290 -8.62 -1.16 17.84
CA ILE A 290 -7.17 -1.01 17.96
C ILE A 290 -6.79 0.23 17.14
N THR A 291 -6.32 1.28 17.82
CA THR A 291 -5.91 2.52 17.15
C THR A 291 -4.40 2.62 17.14
N LYS A 292 -3.79 2.83 15.96
CA LYS A 292 -2.36 3.06 15.80
C LYS A 292 -2.11 4.31 14.94
N PRO A 293 -1.18 5.20 15.33
CA PRO A 293 -0.74 6.25 14.45
C PRO A 293 0.09 5.64 13.30
N LEU A 294 -0.18 6.12 12.08
CA LEU A 294 0.59 5.84 10.87
C LEU A 294 1.33 7.12 10.49
N PHE A 295 2.66 7.04 10.35
CA PHE A 295 3.46 8.13 9.84
C PHE A 295 4.00 7.76 8.48
N PHE A 296 3.61 8.50 7.44
CA PHE A 296 4.19 8.32 6.12
C PHE A 296 5.48 9.13 6.03
N VAL A 297 6.61 8.42 6.05
CA VAL A 297 7.92 9.05 5.85
C VAL A 297 8.07 9.37 4.36
N PRO A 298 8.56 10.56 3.99
CA PRO A 298 8.92 10.84 2.61
C PRO A 298 9.87 9.78 2.04
N SER A 299 9.63 9.36 0.79
CA SER A 299 10.25 8.17 0.23
C SER A 299 11.74 8.35 -0.06
N LEU A 300 12.56 7.40 0.42
CA LEU A 300 13.92 7.20 -0.06
C LEU A 300 13.87 6.75 -1.52
N LEU A 301 14.70 7.34 -2.37
CA LEU A 301 14.93 6.83 -3.71
C LEU A 301 15.89 5.63 -3.65
N PRO A 302 15.63 4.55 -4.42
CA PRO A 302 16.57 3.45 -4.55
C PRO A 302 17.94 3.93 -5.04
N LYS A 303 18.99 3.20 -4.68
CA LYS A 303 20.36 3.53 -5.12
C LYS A 303 20.43 3.75 -6.63
N GLY A 304 21.01 4.88 -7.04
CA GLY A 304 21.21 5.25 -8.44
C GLY A 304 19.98 5.79 -9.17
N ARG A 305 18.84 5.97 -8.48
CA ARG A 305 17.64 6.59 -9.06
C ARG A 305 17.63 8.10 -8.83
N ILE A 306 17.08 8.82 -9.81
CA ILE A 306 16.98 10.29 -9.79
C ILE A 306 15.53 10.72 -10.07
N GLY A 307 14.93 11.40 -9.10
CA GLY A 307 13.68 12.13 -9.27
C GLY A 307 13.99 13.61 -9.48
N PHE A 308 13.22 14.28 -10.34
CA PHE A 308 13.37 15.72 -10.53
C PHE A 308 12.06 16.37 -10.95
N SER A 309 11.98 17.68 -10.72
CA SER A 309 10.96 18.56 -11.29
C SER A 309 11.63 19.84 -11.74
N LEU A 310 11.36 20.26 -12.97
CA LEU A 310 11.86 21.50 -13.55
C LEU A 310 10.67 22.31 -14.03
N GLU A 311 10.60 23.58 -13.64
CA GLU A 311 9.51 24.47 -13.99
C GLU A 311 10.01 25.82 -14.47
N ALA A 312 9.29 26.40 -15.43
CA ALA A 312 9.63 27.69 -16.02
C ALA A 312 8.38 28.41 -16.52
N GLY A 313 8.17 29.68 -16.14
CA GLY A 313 6.95 30.42 -16.46
C GLY A 313 6.64 31.56 -15.50
N PHE A 314 5.37 31.94 -15.37
CA PHE A 314 4.94 33.12 -14.63
C PHE A 314 4.08 32.74 -13.42
N PRO A 315 4.47 33.11 -12.19
CA PRO A 315 3.70 32.81 -10.98
C PRO A 315 2.26 33.30 -11.07
N ARG A 316 1.32 32.45 -10.70
CA ARG A 316 -0.11 32.74 -10.69
C ARG A 316 -0.45 33.56 -9.45
N ARG A 317 -1.16 34.68 -9.62
CA ARG A 317 -1.70 35.46 -8.51
C ARG A 317 -3.21 35.40 -8.48
N ASN A 318 -3.80 35.63 -7.31
CA ASN A 318 -5.25 35.78 -7.16
C ASN A 318 -6.03 34.60 -7.77
N TYR A 319 -5.49 33.39 -7.58
CA TYR A 319 -6.12 32.16 -8.04
C TYR A 319 -7.48 31.98 -7.34
N GLY A 320 -8.52 31.66 -8.11
CA GLY A 320 -9.89 31.57 -7.60
C GLY A 320 -10.61 32.92 -7.46
N THR A 321 -9.99 34.04 -7.83
CA THR A 321 -10.67 35.36 -7.86
C THR A 321 -10.47 36.11 -9.18
N ARG A 322 -9.30 35.98 -9.83
CA ARG A 322 -9.06 36.51 -11.18
C ARG A 322 -8.65 35.39 -12.13
N SER A 323 -9.07 35.46 -13.39
CA SER A 323 -8.85 34.40 -14.40
C SER A 323 -7.47 34.40 -15.05
N PHE A 324 -6.78 35.54 -15.14
CA PHE A 324 -5.48 35.66 -15.84
C PHE A 324 -4.46 36.60 -15.15
N ASP A 325 -4.53 36.75 -13.83
CA ASP A 325 -3.53 37.51 -13.07
C ASP A 325 -2.25 36.71 -12.83
N TYR A 326 -1.16 37.12 -13.44
CA TYR A 326 0.17 36.52 -13.29
C TYR A 326 1.17 37.58 -12.81
N TYR A 327 2.18 37.15 -12.08
CA TYR A 327 3.31 37.99 -11.74
C TYR A 327 4.11 38.28 -13.01
N PRO A 328 4.55 39.54 -13.24
CA PRO A 328 5.19 39.92 -14.49
C PRO A 328 6.59 39.33 -14.66
N ASP A 329 7.27 39.03 -13.55
CA ASP A 329 8.60 38.43 -13.62
C ASP A 329 8.51 36.94 -13.87
N PHE A 330 9.32 36.50 -14.82
CA PHE A 330 9.55 35.11 -15.10
C PHE A 330 10.17 34.43 -13.87
N ALA A 331 9.67 33.26 -13.54
CA ALA A 331 10.17 32.38 -12.50
C ALA A 331 10.66 31.06 -13.11
N ALA A 332 11.72 30.51 -12.54
CA ALA A 332 12.15 29.15 -12.80
C ALA A 332 12.49 28.44 -11.49
N SER A 333 12.20 27.15 -11.43
CA SER A 333 12.55 26.29 -10.31
C SER A 333 13.06 24.95 -10.78
N GLY A 334 13.89 24.33 -9.94
CA GLY A 334 14.42 23.01 -10.15
C GLY A 334 14.57 22.28 -8.83
N THR A 335 13.92 21.13 -8.71
CA THR A 335 14.04 20.22 -7.56
C THR A 335 14.65 18.92 -8.05
N VAL A 336 15.63 18.40 -7.32
CA VAL A 336 16.27 17.11 -7.61
C VAL A 336 16.37 16.28 -6.34
N ALA A 337 16.13 14.98 -6.49
CA ALA A 337 16.34 13.98 -5.46
C ALA A 337 17.17 12.84 -6.06
N TYR A 338 18.23 12.43 -5.36
CA TYR A 338 19.13 11.37 -5.82
C TYR A 338 19.36 10.33 -4.73
N GLY A 339 19.06 9.07 -5.04
CA GLY A 339 19.32 7.93 -4.17
C GLY A 339 20.80 7.56 -4.17
N VAL A 340 21.55 8.05 -3.19
CA VAL A 340 22.98 7.72 -3.03
C VAL A 340 23.14 6.27 -2.58
N SER A 341 22.23 5.77 -1.75
CA SER A 341 22.11 4.37 -1.33
C SER A 341 20.67 4.03 -0.98
N ASP A 342 20.36 2.75 -0.73
CA ASP A 342 19.02 2.32 -0.27
C ASP A 342 18.67 2.78 1.16
N ARG A 343 19.55 3.58 1.77
CA ARG A 343 19.38 4.21 3.08
C ARG A 343 19.52 5.72 3.03
N LEU A 344 20.01 6.31 1.93
CA LEU A 344 20.31 7.74 1.84
C LEU A 344 19.85 8.32 0.51
N THR A 345 19.01 9.35 0.58
CA THR A 345 18.62 10.19 -0.55
C THR A 345 19.03 11.62 -0.27
N VAL A 346 19.73 12.25 -1.20
CA VAL A 346 20.10 13.67 -1.14
C VAL A 346 19.09 14.46 -1.97
N LEU A 347 18.71 15.63 -1.46
CA LEU A 347 17.75 16.53 -2.06
C LEU A 347 18.43 17.87 -2.36
N GLY A 348 18.06 18.49 -3.46
CA GLY A 348 18.43 19.87 -3.78
C GLY A 348 17.28 20.60 -4.44
N HIS A 349 17.18 21.89 -4.17
CA HIS A 349 16.17 22.77 -4.75
C HIS A 349 16.78 24.15 -5.02
N VAL A 350 16.39 24.74 -6.14
CA VAL A 350 16.68 26.13 -6.49
C VAL A 350 15.43 26.73 -7.13
N GLU A 351 15.11 27.96 -6.78
CA GLU A 351 14.03 28.72 -7.39
C GLU A 351 14.41 30.19 -7.48
N GLY A 352 13.83 30.92 -8.42
CA GLY A 352 14.04 32.35 -8.49
C GLY A 352 13.25 33.05 -9.56
N THR A 353 13.13 34.36 -9.38
CA THR A 353 12.70 35.34 -10.37
C THR A 353 13.88 36.29 -10.68
N ARG A 354 13.61 37.40 -11.37
CA ARG A 354 14.62 38.41 -11.70
C ARG A 354 15.36 38.96 -10.46
N ASP A 355 14.62 39.25 -9.39
CA ASP A 355 15.13 40.01 -8.23
C ASP A 355 15.26 39.17 -6.95
N LEU A 356 14.88 37.89 -6.99
CA LEU A 356 14.92 36.98 -5.85
C LEU A 356 15.36 35.59 -6.31
N TRP A 357 16.26 34.96 -5.55
CA TRP A 357 16.58 33.55 -5.71
C TRP A 357 16.69 32.89 -4.34
N ASN A 358 16.39 31.59 -4.30
CA ASN A 358 16.46 30.76 -3.12
C ASN A 358 17.08 29.41 -3.50
N ALA A 359 17.83 28.82 -2.57
CA ALA A 359 18.45 27.52 -2.75
C ALA A 359 18.45 26.74 -1.44
N SER A 360 18.09 25.47 -1.53
CA SER A 360 17.96 24.57 -0.40
C SER A 360 18.65 23.24 -0.72
N LEU A 361 19.24 22.64 0.31
CA LEU A 361 19.82 21.29 0.25
C LEU A 361 19.30 20.49 1.44
N GLY A 362 19.10 19.20 1.26
CA GLY A 362 18.67 18.31 2.33
C GLY A 362 19.02 16.87 2.08
N GLY A 363 18.70 16.01 3.05
CA GLY A 363 18.92 14.58 2.94
C GLY A 363 17.93 13.82 3.79
N ILE A 364 17.47 12.68 3.26
CA ILE A 364 16.64 11.72 3.98
C ILE A 364 17.50 10.50 4.21
N THR A 365 17.56 10.04 5.45
CA THR A 365 18.26 8.82 5.81
C THR A 365 17.34 7.88 6.58
N ARG A 366 17.40 6.58 6.29
CA ARG A 366 16.80 5.55 7.15
C ARG A 366 17.76 5.23 8.28
N LEU A 367 17.28 5.31 9.52
CA LEU A 367 18.00 4.91 10.72
C LEU A 367 17.37 3.61 11.25
N GLY A 368 18.14 2.53 11.26
CA GLY A 368 17.66 1.17 11.60
C GLY A 368 17.57 0.23 10.39
N ASP A 369 17.41 -1.06 10.67
CA ASP A 369 17.26 -2.12 9.66
C ASP A 369 15.80 -2.30 9.22
#